data_AF-A0A238U7M4-F1
#
_entry.id   AF-A0A238U7M4-F1
#
_cell.length_a   1.000
_cell.length_b   1.000
_cell.length_c   1.000
_cell.angle_alpha   90.00
_cell.angle_beta   90.00
_cell.angle_gamma   90.00
#
_symmetry.space_group_name_H-M   'P 1'
#
loop_
_entity.id
_entity.type
_entity.pdbx_description
1 polymer ?
#
loop_
_entity_poly.entity_id
_entity_poly.type
_entity_poly.pdbx_seq_one_letter_code
_entity_poly.pdbx_strand_id
1 'polypeptide(L)' 'MKKQILNLGKALNKAEQKEVNGGMLSPIVQLCFGSGTGGVSSEGYSAACIGKPVGTKCTINGYLAACSNKKGGFWFY' A
#
# COMPACT_ATOMS: atom_id res chain seq x y z
N MET A 1 -28.37 -27.39 18.74
CA MET A 1 -28.12 -26.58 17.53
C MET A 1 -26.85 -27.10 16.87
N LYS A 2 -26.93 -27.73 15.69
CA LYS A 2 -25.75 -28.22 14.96
C LYS A 2 -24.96 -27.02 14.43
N LYS A 3 -23.79 -26.75 15.00
CA LYS A 3 -22.85 -25.77 14.44
C LYS A 3 -22.27 -26.38 13.16
N GLN A 4 -22.66 -25.87 12.00
CA GLN A 4 -22.01 -26.21 10.74
C GLN A 4 -20.54 -25.79 10.85
N ILE A 5 -19.66 -26.78 10.94
CA ILE A 5 -18.23 -26.58 10.78
C ILE A 5 -18.06 -26.05 9.35
N LEU A 6 -17.64 -24.79 9.23
CA LEU A 6 -17.37 -24.12 7.96
C LEU A 6 -16.59 -25.05 7.01
N ASN A 7 -16.88 -24.94 5.71
CA ASN A 7 -16.28 -25.69 4.59
C ASN A 7 -14.73 -25.62 4.53
N LEU A 8 -14.06 -26.22 5.51
CA LEU A 8 -12.63 -26.51 5.51
C LEU A 8 -12.41 -27.68 4.56
N GLY A 9 -12.10 -27.39 3.29
CA GLY A 9 -11.82 -28.42 2.28
C GLY A 9 -12.48 -28.22 0.92
N LYS A 10 -13.24 -27.13 0.69
CA LYS A 10 -13.71 -26.81 -0.66
C LYS A 10 -12.50 -26.41 -1.51
N ALA A 11 -12.22 -27.19 -2.56
CA ALA A 11 -11.24 -26.81 -3.57
C ALA A 11 -11.70 -25.49 -4.23
N LEU A 12 -10.89 -24.44 -4.08
CA LEU A 12 -11.15 -23.16 -4.71
C LEU A 12 -11.02 -23.31 -6.23
N ASN A 13 -12.00 -22.82 -6.98
CA ASN A 13 -11.87 -22.70 -8.42
C ASN A 13 -10.85 -21.60 -8.78
N LYS A 14 -10.41 -21.55 -10.04
CA LYS A 14 -9.38 -20.59 -10.47
C LYS A 14 -9.75 -19.11 -10.23
N ALA A 15 -11.04 -18.77 -10.21
CA ALA A 15 -11.49 -17.41 -9.94
C ALA A 15 -11.40 -17.09 -8.44
N GLU A 16 -11.87 -17.99 -7.58
CA GLU A 16 -11.77 -17.86 -6.11
C GLU A 16 -10.30 -17.81 -5.66
N GLN A 17 -9.41 -18.59 -6.27
CA GLN A 17 -7.97 -18.53 -5.98
C GLN A 17 -7.35 -17.18 -6.36
N LYS A 18 -7.77 -16.60 -7.50
CA LYS A 18 -7.28 -15.29 -7.92
C LYS A 18 -7.69 -14.22 -6.91
N GLU A 19 -8.91 -14.25 -6.41
CA GLU A 19 -9.38 -13.28 -5.41
C GLU A 19 -8.55 -13.34 -4.12
N VAL A 20 -8.28 -14.54 -3.59
CA VAL A 20 -7.43 -14.73 -2.39
C VAL A 20 -5.97 -14.33 -2.64
N ASN A 21 -5.43 -14.63 -3.83
CA ASN A 21 -4.04 -14.31 -4.18
C ASN A 21 -3.84 -12.85 -4.61
N GLY A 22 -4.83 -11.97 -4.40
CA GLY A 22 -4.71 -10.53 -4.72
C GLY A 22 -4.98 -10.21 -6.19
N GLY A 23 -5.94 -10.90 -6.80
CA GLY A 23 -6.39 -10.70 -8.17
C GLY A 23 -6.56 -9.21 -8.47
N MET A 24 -5.81 -8.75 -9.47
CA MET A 24 -5.57 -7.35 -9.87
C MET A 24 -6.61 -6.35 -9.34
N LEU A 25 -6.34 -5.79 -8.16
CA LEU A 25 -7.17 -4.77 -7.52
C LEU A 25 -6.90 -3.41 -8.13
N SER A 26 -7.70 -3.02 -9.14
CA SER A 26 -7.82 -1.62 -9.61
C SER A 26 -6.48 -1.02 -10.11
N PRO A 27 -6.40 0.25 -10.59
CA PRO A 27 -5.19 0.72 -11.27
C PRO A 27 -4.02 0.59 -10.30
N ILE A 28 -2.98 -0.12 -10.74
CA ILE A 28 -1.72 -0.40 -10.03
C ILE A 28 -1.58 0.58 -8.87
N VAL A 29 -1.98 0.17 -7.66
CA VAL A 29 -1.65 0.92 -6.46
C VAL A 29 -0.14 0.84 -6.44
N GLN A 30 0.51 1.88 -6.97
CA GLN A 30 1.92 1.84 -7.28
C GLN A 30 2.60 1.68 -5.93
N LEU A 31 2.98 0.44 -5.61
CA LEU A 31 3.54 0.04 -4.33
C LEU A 31 4.67 1.02 -4.03
N CYS A 32 4.43 1.89 -3.07
CA CYS A 32 5.29 3.02 -2.77
C CYS A 32 5.84 2.83 -1.37
N PHE A 33 7.00 2.18 -1.30
CA PHE A 33 7.68 1.85 -0.06
C PHE A 33 9.09 2.40 -0.12
N GLY A 34 9.57 2.93 1.00
CA GLY A 34 10.96 3.38 1.07
C GLY A 34 11.38 3.82 2.45
N SER A 35 12.65 4.17 2.56
CA SER A 35 13.16 4.93 3.68
C SER A 35 13.14 6.43 3.36
N GLY A 36 13.12 7.26 4.39
CA GLY A 36 13.16 8.71 4.23
C GLY A 36 13.72 9.42 5.45
N THR A 37 14.07 10.69 5.28
CA THR A 37 14.54 11.58 6.35
C THR A 37 13.53 12.70 6.57
N GLY A 38 13.36 13.16 7.82
CA GLY A 38 12.41 14.24 8.14
C GLY A 38 10.95 13.75 8.15
N GLY A 39 10.00 14.65 7.85
CA GLY A 39 8.57 14.31 7.66
C GLY A 39 7.66 14.56 8.87
N VAL A 40 8.21 14.88 10.05
CA VAL A 40 7.44 15.05 11.30
C VAL A 40 7.11 16.53 11.57
N SER A 41 8.12 17.41 11.52
CA SER A 41 7.99 18.86 11.75
C SER A 41 8.39 19.70 10.53
N SER A 42 8.89 19.05 9.50
CA SER A 42 9.33 19.63 8.24
C SER A 42 9.15 18.59 7.13
N GLU A 43 9.12 19.07 5.89
CA GLU A 43 8.98 18.22 4.72
C GLU A 43 10.13 17.22 4.66
N GLY A 44 9.79 15.94 4.61
CA GLY A 44 10.76 14.87 4.50
C GLY A 44 11.22 14.64 3.06
N TYR A 45 12.23 13.80 2.90
CA TYR A 45 12.71 13.33 1.60
C TYR A 45 12.78 11.80 1.55
N SER A 46 12.21 11.21 0.50
CA SER A 46 12.31 9.80 0.15
C SER A 46 12.31 9.60 -1.36
N ALA A 47 13.18 8.71 -1.83
CA ALA A 47 13.22 8.30 -3.24
C ALA A 47 11.90 7.66 -3.70
N ALA A 48 11.12 7.09 -2.78
CA ALA A 48 9.82 6.49 -3.07
C ALA A 48 8.81 7.51 -3.65
N CYS A 49 8.97 8.80 -3.34
CA CYS A 49 8.13 9.88 -3.84
C CYS A 49 8.63 10.53 -5.15
N ILE A 50 9.77 10.10 -5.70
CA ILE A 50 10.27 10.66 -6.96
C ILE A 50 9.38 10.22 -8.13
N GLY A 51 8.87 11.20 -8.89
CA GLY A 51 8.00 10.93 -10.03
C GLY A 51 6.59 10.49 -9.65
N LYS A 52 6.23 10.57 -8.37
CA LYS A 52 4.87 10.30 -7.90
C LYS A 52 4.02 11.57 -7.95
N PRO A 53 2.72 11.47 -8.28
CA PRO A 53 1.79 12.57 -8.10
C PRO A 53 1.74 13.05 -6.64
N VAL A 54 1.46 14.33 -6.44
CA VAL A 54 1.21 14.90 -5.11
C VAL A 54 0.04 14.17 -4.45
N GLY A 55 0.17 13.85 -3.16
CA GLY A 55 -0.82 13.11 -2.39
C GLY A 55 -0.77 11.59 -2.57
N THR A 56 0.15 11.07 -3.39
CA THR A 56 0.38 9.62 -3.45
C THR A 56 0.73 9.10 -2.07
N LYS A 57 -0.03 8.10 -1.60
CA LYS A 57 0.20 7.46 -0.30
C LYS A 57 1.32 6.45 -0.43
N CYS A 58 2.35 6.63 0.39
CA CYS A 58 3.52 5.79 0.46
C CYS A 58 3.76 5.33 1.90
N THR A 59 4.37 4.17 2.08
CA THR A 59 4.88 3.73 3.37
C THR A 59 6.35 4.10 3.46
N ILE A 60 6.67 5.09 4.30
CA ILE A 60 8.04 5.58 4.50
C ILE A 60 8.46 5.26 5.93
N ASN A 61 9.59 4.56 6.11
CA ASN A 61 10.06 4.10 7.43
C ASN A 61 9.00 3.31 8.22
N GLY A 62 8.07 2.63 7.54
CA GLY A 62 6.96 1.89 8.17
C GLY A 62 5.73 2.74 8.51
N TYR A 63 5.75 4.05 8.30
CA TYR A 63 4.62 4.95 8.54
C TYR A 63 3.96 5.38 7.24
N LEU A 64 2.67 5.70 7.31
CA LEU A 64 1.95 6.25 6.17
C LEU A 64 2.39 7.70 5.93
N ALA A 65 2.71 8.03 4.69
CA ALA A 65 3.11 9.36 4.25
C ALA A 65 2.41 9.74 2.93
N ALA A 66 2.30 11.04 2.68
CA ALA A 66 1.82 11.60 1.42
C ALA A 66 2.98 12.29 0.68
N CYS A 67 3.20 11.95 -0.60
CA CYS A 67 4.16 12.65 -1.43
C CYS A 67 3.76 14.11 -1.65
N SER A 68 4.72 15.01 -1.62
CA SER A 68 4.51 16.44 -1.84
C SER A 68 4.79 16.84 -3.29
N ASN A 69 4.76 18.15 -3.57
CA ASN A 69 5.13 18.71 -4.87
C ASN A 69 6.64 18.81 -5.09
N LYS A 70 7.48 18.59 -4.07
CA LYS A 70 8.93 18.53 -4.25
C LYS A 70 9.35 17.16 -4.73
N LYS A 71 10.40 17.11 -5.55
CA LYS A 71 10.96 15.85 -6.04
C LYS A 71 11.44 15.00 -4.86
N GLY A 72 10.73 13.90 -4.59
CA GLY A 72 10.99 13.03 -3.44
C GLY A 72 10.50 13.57 -2.10
N GLY A 73 9.79 14.71 -2.08
CA GLY A 73 9.27 15.27 -0.85
C GLY A 73 8.08 14.49 -0.30
N PHE A 74 7.91 14.45 1.02
CA PHE A 74 6.76 13.82 1.67
C PHE A 74 6.42 14.45 3.02
N TRP A 75 5.20 14.17 3.50
CA TRP A 75 4.74 14.45 4.87
C TRP A 75 4.17 13.18 5.50
N PHE A 76 4.47 12.92 6.76
CA PHE A 76 3.75 11.88 7.50
C PHE A 76 2.30 12.32 7.76
N TYR A 77 1.41 11.34 7.88
CA TYR A 77 0.06 11.55 8.42
C TYR A 77 0.06 11.67 9.94
#